data_AF-A0A954DV82-F1
#
_entry.id   AF-A0A954DV82-F1
#
_cell.length_a   1.000
_cell.length_b   1.000
_cell.length_c   1.000
_cell.angle_alpha   90.00
_cell.angle_beta   90.00
_cell.angle_gamma   90.00
#
_symmetry.space_group_name_H-M   'P 1'
#
loop_
_entity.id
_entity.type
_entity.pdbx_description
1 polymer ?
#
loop_
_entity_poly.entity_id
_entity_poly.type
_entity_poly.pdbx_seq_one_letter_code
_entity_poly.pdbx_strand_id
1 'polypeptide(L)'
;GQCPCANQSAAGEGCTNSTGQGATLVTTGTASVALDGLQFLAAGLPPSKPAVLFSGVNAVDGGVGQPFKDGLLCTTGQSLRLGVRFASTAGTASWGPGIAAEGDFAAGTARFFQVWYRDPGLSVCGFGSNTSAALRVDFSE
;
A
#
# COMPACT_ATOMS: atom_id res chain seq x y z
N GLY A 1 -7.30 -12.09 2.04
CA GLY A 1 -8.76 -12.20 1.90
C GLY A 1 -9.09 -12.72 0.52
N GLN A 2 -10.36 -13.02 0.24
CA GLN A 2 -10.75 -13.39 -1.12
C GLN A 2 -10.86 -12.12 -1.98
N CYS A 3 -9.99 -12.01 -2.97
CA CYS A 3 -10.03 -10.93 -3.95
C CYS A 3 -11.37 -10.90 -4.71
N PRO A 4 -11.96 -9.71 -4.95
CA PRO A 4 -13.24 -9.59 -5.65
C PRO A 4 -13.12 -10.07 -7.11
N CYS A 5 -14.22 -10.45 -7.77
CA CYS A 5 -14.22 -10.81 -9.20
C CYS A 5 -13.21 -11.90 -9.62
N ALA A 6 -12.83 -12.77 -8.69
CA ALA A 6 -11.86 -13.85 -8.91
C ALA A 6 -10.47 -13.38 -9.39
N ASN A 7 -10.04 -12.17 -9.03
CA ASN A 7 -8.72 -11.63 -9.39
C ASN A 7 -7.65 -11.94 -8.33
N GLN A 8 -7.57 -13.19 -7.87
CA GLN A 8 -6.53 -13.61 -6.95
C GLN A 8 -5.12 -13.46 -7.57
N SER A 9 -4.14 -13.28 -6.70
CA SER A 9 -2.72 -13.06 -7.02
C SER A 9 -1.83 -13.89 -6.10
N ALA A 10 -0.51 -13.79 -6.26
CA ALA A 10 0.43 -14.50 -5.42
C ALA A 10 0.43 -13.99 -3.96
N ALA A 11 0.88 -14.83 -3.04
CA ALA A 11 1.02 -14.43 -1.63
C ALA A 11 2.01 -13.25 -1.50
N GLY A 12 1.65 -12.24 -0.71
CA GLY A 12 2.44 -11.02 -0.55
C GLY A 12 2.09 -9.90 -1.53
N GLU A 13 1.18 -10.15 -2.47
CA GLU A 13 0.64 -9.15 -3.39
C GLU A 13 -0.78 -8.72 -2.99
N GLY A 14 -1.19 -7.53 -3.42
CA GLY A 14 -2.60 -7.18 -3.50
C GLY A 14 -3.29 -7.94 -4.65
N CYS A 15 -4.59 -7.76 -4.85
CA CYS A 15 -5.30 -8.47 -5.92
C CYS A 15 -4.78 -8.09 -7.31
N THR A 16 -4.94 -8.98 -8.28
CA THR A 16 -4.44 -8.80 -9.64
C THR A 16 -5.08 -7.58 -10.30
N ASN A 17 -4.25 -6.67 -10.84
CA ASN A 17 -4.68 -5.48 -11.58
C ASN A 17 -4.60 -5.69 -13.10
N SER A 18 -4.88 -4.65 -13.90
CA SER A 18 -4.88 -4.74 -15.36
C SER A 18 -3.55 -5.16 -16.00
N THR A 19 -2.44 -5.12 -15.27
CA THR A 19 -1.13 -5.61 -15.76
C THR A 19 -1.00 -7.14 -15.68
N GLY A 20 -1.94 -7.82 -15.03
CA GLY A 20 -1.92 -9.27 -14.83
C GLY A 20 -1.17 -9.72 -13.57
N GLN A 21 -0.71 -8.79 -12.73
CA GLN A 21 -0.06 -9.07 -11.44
C GLN A 21 -0.69 -8.24 -10.31
N GLY A 22 -0.47 -8.65 -9.06
CA GLY A 22 -0.83 -7.85 -7.90
C GLY A 22 0.29 -6.90 -7.48
N ALA A 23 -0.06 -5.77 -6.86
CA ALA A 23 0.94 -4.82 -6.39
C ALA A 23 1.53 -5.24 -5.03
N THR A 24 2.83 -5.09 -4.86
CA THR A 24 3.55 -5.34 -3.59
C THR A 24 3.89 -4.02 -2.88
N LEU A 25 4.17 -4.12 -1.59
CA LEU A 25 4.72 -3.02 -0.79
C LEU A 25 5.78 -3.59 0.16
N VAL A 26 6.98 -3.04 0.09
CA VAL A 26 8.09 -3.40 0.98
C VAL A 26 8.71 -2.14 1.57
N THR A 27 9.46 -2.31 2.65
CA THR A 27 10.23 -1.23 3.28
C THR A 27 11.72 -1.46 3.21
N THR A 28 12.47 -0.37 3.19
CA THR A 28 13.92 -0.35 3.38
C THR A 28 14.28 0.74 4.39
N GLY A 29 15.52 0.71 4.89
CA GLY A 29 16.00 1.66 5.89
C GLY A 29 15.58 1.28 7.31
N THR A 30 15.29 2.28 8.15
CA THR A 30 15.02 2.13 9.58
C THR A 30 13.69 2.76 9.97
N ALA A 31 12.92 2.07 10.81
CA ALA A 31 11.68 2.58 11.40
C ALA A 31 11.91 3.38 12.71
N SER A 32 13.15 3.80 12.98
CA SER A 32 13.45 4.75 14.05
C SER A 32 12.87 6.12 13.74
N VAL A 33 12.09 6.67 14.66
CA VAL A 33 11.53 8.02 14.55
C VAL A 33 12.60 9.10 14.67
N ALA A 34 13.69 8.84 15.41
CA ALA A 34 14.79 9.78 15.53
C ALA A 34 15.64 9.86 14.25
N LEU A 35 15.83 8.74 13.56
CA LEU A 35 16.60 8.68 12.31
C LEU A 35 15.75 9.02 11.07
N ASP A 36 14.44 8.74 11.12
CA ASP A 36 13.46 8.94 10.05
C ASP A 36 13.91 8.44 8.65
N GLY A 37 14.61 7.32 8.65
CA GLY A 37 15.22 6.73 7.45
C GLY A 37 14.31 5.75 6.70
N LEU A 38 13.05 5.60 7.10
CA LEU A 38 12.14 4.61 6.54
C LEU A 38 11.72 4.98 5.12
N GLN A 39 11.86 4.04 4.20
CA GLN A 39 11.39 4.17 2.83
C GLN A 39 10.44 3.03 2.48
N PHE A 40 9.45 3.34 1.65
CA PHE A 40 8.53 2.37 1.06
C PHE A 40 8.78 2.26 -0.43
N LEU A 41 8.76 1.03 -0.93
CA LEU A 41 8.82 0.72 -2.34
C LEU A 41 7.62 -0.14 -2.72
N ALA A 42 6.83 0.34 -3.67
CA ALA A 42 5.79 -0.43 -4.32
C ALA A 42 6.24 -0.86 -5.71
N ALA A 43 5.84 -2.07 -6.10
CA ALA A 43 6.05 -2.64 -7.43
C ALA A 43 4.76 -3.32 -7.93
N GLY A 44 4.71 -3.64 -9.22
CA GLY A 44 3.51 -4.23 -9.84
C GLY A 44 2.37 -3.21 -10.03
N LEU A 45 2.66 -1.91 -9.98
CA LEU A 45 1.68 -0.86 -10.24
C LEU A 45 1.46 -0.68 -11.76
N PRO A 46 0.24 -0.35 -12.21
CA PRO A 46 0.01 0.10 -13.57
C PRO A 46 0.93 1.30 -13.93
N PRO A 47 1.72 1.23 -15.02
CA PRO A 47 2.68 2.27 -15.37
C PRO A 47 2.06 3.65 -15.54
N SER A 48 2.78 4.69 -15.09
CA SER A 48 2.37 6.10 -15.18
C SER A 48 1.01 6.42 -14.53
N LYS A 49 0.52 5.56 -13.63
CA LYS A 49 -0.70 5.81 -12.87
C LYS A 49 -0.37 6.36 -11.48
N PRO A 50 -1.20 7.27 -10.94
CA PRO A 50 -0.99 7.78 -9.60
C PRO A 50 -1.33 6.70 -8.55
N ALA A 51 -0.50 6.67 -7.53
CA ALA A 51 -0.57 5.79 -6.37
C ALA A 51 -0.42 6.64 -5.10
N VAL A 52 -1.16 6.32 -4.05
CA VAL A 52 -1.06 6.96 -2.75
C VAL A 52 -0.65 5.92 -1.71
N LEU A 53 0.43 6.20 -0.99
CA LEU A 53 0.72 5.49 0.24
C LEU A 53 -0.18 6.06 1.33
N PHE A 54 -0.84 5.18 2.07
CA PHE A 54 -1.64 5.58 3.22
C PHE A 54 -1.41 4.62 4.36
N SER A 55 -1.67 5.10 5.58
CA SER A 55 -1.54 4.32 6.80
C SER A 55 -2.82 4.35 7.63
N GLY A 56 -3.01 3.33 8.45
CA GLY A 56 -4.03 3.24 9.48
C GLY A 56 -3.46 2.64 10.77
N VAL A 57 -4.30 2.57 11.80
CA VAL A 57 -3.93 2.03 13.13
C VAL A 57 -4.35 0.57 13.33
N ASN A 58 -5.29 0.08 12.51
CA ASN A 58 -5.88 -1.24 12.68
C ASN A 58 -5.68 -2.09 11.42
N ALA A 59 -5.35 -3.36 11.61
CA ALA A 59 -5.50 -4.35 10.56
C ALA A 59 -6.98 -4.69 10.38
N VAL A 60 -7.44 -4.76 9.13
CA VAL A 60 -8.79 -5.21 8.81
C VAL A 60 -8.84 -6.73 8.85
N ASP A 61 -9.75 -7.29 9.66
CA ASP A 61 -9.98 -8.74 9.78
C ASP A 61 -8.68 -9.53 10.04
N GLY A 62 -7.88 -9.05 11.01
CA GLY A 62 -6.58 -9.67 11.33
C GLY A 62 -5.53 -9.56 10.23
N GLY A 63 -5.73 -8.68 9.24
CA GLY A 63 -4.84 -8.52 8.07
C GLY A 63 -5.31 -9.29 6.84
N VAL A 64 -6.41 -10.06 6.95
CA VAL A 64 -7.04 -10.72 5.81
C VAL A 64 -7.60 -9.70 4.82
N GLY A 65 -8.07 -8.55 5.31
CA GLY A 65 -8.65 -7.49 4.49
C GLY A 65 -10.05 -7.78 3.96
N GLN A 66 -10.74 -6.72 3.56
CA GLN A 66 -12.11 -6.77 3.03
C GLN A 66 -12.18 -6.18 1.62
N PRO A 67 -13.10 -6.63 0.75
CA PRO A 67 -13.24 -6.11 -0.60
C PRO A 67 -13.33 -4.58 -0.65
N PHE A 68 -12.47 -3.98 -1.47
CA PHE A 68 -12.46 -2.54 -1.73
C PHE A 68 -12.00 -2.29 -3.16
N LYS A 69 -12.91 -1.80 -3.99
CA LYS A 69 -12.67 -1.63 -5.44
C LYS A 69 -12.28 -2.98 -6.05
N ASP A 70 -11.22 -3.03 -6.86
CA ASP A 70 -10.70 -4.26 -7.44
C ASP A 70 -9.75 -5.02 -6.48
N GLY A 71 -9.55 -4.50 -5.27
CA GLY A 71 -8.59 -5.00 -4.31
C GLY A 71 -9.19 -5.36 -2.95
N LEU A 72 -8.31 -5.43 -1.96
CA LEU A 72 -8.64 -5.60 -0.55
C LEU A 72 -8.12 -4.42 0.25
N LEU A 73 -8.98 -3.80 1.06
CA LEU A 73 -8.54 -2.86 2.07
C LEU A 73 -8.12 -3.64 3.31
N CYS A 74 -6.84 -3.58 3.66
CA CYS A 74 -6.26 -4.36 4.74
C CYS A 74 -5.91 -3.51 5.98
N THR A 75 -6.03 -2.18 5.88
CA THR A 75 -5.79 -1.22 6.95
C THR A 75 -6.98 -0.29 7.11
N THR A 76 -7.31 0.07 8.36
CA THR A 76 -8.42 0.95 8.69
C THR A 76 -8.11 1.79 9.94
N GLY A 77 -9.10 2.56 10.38
CA GLY A 77 -8.96 3.55 11.44
C GLY A 77 -8.45 4.87 10.87
N GLN A 78 -7.74 5.65 11.70
CA GLN A 78 -7.19 6.98 11.38
C GLN A 78 -6.32 6.96 10.11
N SER A 79 -7.01 7.06 8.97
CA SER A 79 -6.44 6.91 7.64
C SER A 79 -5.69 8.17 7.27
N LEU A 80 -4.37 8.08 7.22
CA LEU A 80 -3.48 9.17 6.86
C LEU A 80 -2.87 8.91 5.49
N ARG A 81 -2.96 9.87 4.58
CA ARG A 81 -2.35 9.80 3.24
C ARG A 81 -0.98 10.46 3.26
N LEU A 82 0.06 9.72 2.89
CA LEU A 82 1.48 10.13 2.96
C LEU A 82 2.01 10.49 1.57
N GLY A 83 1.18 11.18 0.78
CA GLY A 83 1.55 11.69 -0.54
C GLY A 83 1.23 10.76 -1.72
N VAL A 84 1.05 11.42 -2.87
CA VAL A 84 0.82 10.78 -4.17
C VAL A 84 2.15 10.68 -4.93
N ARG A 85 2.37 9.55 -5.60
CA ARG A 85 3.46 9.31 -6.54
C ARG A 85 2.91 8.70 -7.81
N PHE A 86 3.50 9.05 -8.95
CA PHE A 86 3.18 8.38 -10.20
C PHE A 86 4.12 7.18 -10.36
N ALA A 87 3.55 6.02 -10.66
CA ALA A 87 4.35 4.85 -10.96
C ALA A 87 5.25 5.11 -12.16
N SER A 88 6.49 4.63 -12.09
CA SER A 88 7.44 4.65 -13.18
C SER A 88 6.93 3.84 -14.38
N THR A 89 7.64 3.90 -15.50
CA THR A 89 7.37 3.02 -16.65
C THR A 89 7.54 1.53 -16.30
N ALA A 90 8.36 1.23 -15.28
CA ALA A 90 8.54 -0.12 -14.74
C ALA A 90 7.49 -0.51 -13.68
N GLY A 91 6.48 0.34 -13.42
CA GLY A 91 5.42 0.04 -12.46
C GLY A 91 5.85 0.15 -10.98
N THR A 92 6.85 0.99 -10.69
CA THR A 92 7.36 1.20 -9.33
C THR A 92 7.10 2.61 -8.80
N ALA A 93 6.89 2.76 -7.50
CA ALA A 93 6.79 4.05 -6.83
C ALA A 93 7.40 3.97 -5.43
N SER A 94 7.98 5.07 -4.95
CA SER A 94 8.61 5.12 -3.63
C SER A 94 8.21 6.35 -2.81
N TRP A 95 8.19 6.15 -1.50
CA TRP A 95 7.92 7.18 -0.50
C TRP A 95 8.99 7.13 0.58
N GLY A 96 9.30 8.28 1.18
CA GLY A 96 10.39 8.43 2.12
C GLY A 96 11.72 8.82 1.46
N PRO A 97 12.79 9.03 2.26
CA PRO A 97 12.78 9.00 3.73
C PRO A 97 11.96 10.18 4.30
N GLY A 98 11.73 10.22 5.61
CA GLY A 98 10.89 11.26 6.23
C GLY A 98 9.46 10.82 6.59
N ILE A 99 9.17 9.52 6.59
CA ILE A 99 7.81 8.99 6.78
C ILE A 99 7.34 9.14 8.23
N ALA A 100 8.23 9.05 9.21
CA ALA A 100 7.88 9.24 10.61
C ALA A 100 7.45 10.69 10.86
N ALA A 101 8.22 11.67 10.37
CA ALA A 101 7.88 13.08 10.49
C ALA A 101 6.64 13.47 9.67
N GLU A 102 6.50 12.98 8.43
CA GLU A 102 5.30 13.22 7.60
C GLU A 102 4.04 12.65 8.26
N GLY A 103 4.20 11.53 8.97
CA GLY A 103 3.13 10.83 9.66
C GLY A 103 2.80 11.32 11.06
N ASP A 104 3.67 12.17 11.65
CA ASP A 104 3.70 12.46 13.08
C ASP A 104 3.65 11.18 13.94
N PHE A 105 4.45 10.17 13.54
CA PHE A 105 4.45 8.87 14.20
C PHE A 105 5.40 8.87 15.40
N ALA A 106 4.93 8.30 16.52
CA ALA A 106 5.70 8.17 17.74
C ALA A 106 6.36 6.78 17.86
N ALA A 107 7.50 6.75 18.54
CA ALA A 107 8.13 5.49 18.94
C ALA A 107 7.19 4.63 19.79
N GLY A 108 7.31 3.31 19.67
CA GLY A 108 6.44 2.34 20.33
C GLY A 108 5.06 2.18 19.70
N THR A 109 4.75 2.92 18.62
CA THR A 109 3.49 2.77 17.89
C THR A 109 3.62 1.85 16.69
N ALA A 110 2.53 1.15 16.37
CA ALA A 110 2.41 0.34 15.18
C ALA A 110 1.49 1.02 14.17
N ARG A 111 1.89 1.02 12.90
CA ARG A 111 1.10 1.56 11.78
C ARG A 111 1.02 0.53 10.67
N PHE A 112 -0.14 0.47 10.01
CA PHE A 112 -0.38 -0.42 8.88
C PHE A 112 -0.47 0.39 7.60
N PHE A 113 0.48 0.17 6.69
CA PHE A 113 0.62 0.89 5.44
C PHE A 113 0.09 0.07 4.27
N GLN A 114 -0.52 0.74 3.30
CA GLN A 114 -0.97 0.12 2.06
C GLN A 114 -0.90 1.17 0.94
N VAL A 115 -0.77 0.72 -0.30
CA VAL A 115 -0.84 1.59 -1.48
C VAL A 115 -2.19 1.43 -2.14
N TRP A 116 -2.88 2.54 -2.41
CA TRP A 116 -4.05 2.59 -3.26
C TRP A 116 -3.69 3.28 -4.57
N TYR A 117 -3.94 2.64 -5.70
CA TYR A 117 -3.50 3.12 -7.01
C TYR A 117 -4.59 3.07 -8.05
N ARG A 118 -4.47 3.92 -9.06
CA ARG A 118 -5.39 3.96 -10.19
C ARG A 118 -5.10 2.82 -11.16
N ASP A 119 -6.17 2.23 -11.65
CA ASP A 119 -6.16 1.15 -12.65
C ASP A 119 -7.29 1.38 -13.66
N PRO A 120 -7.29 2.44 -14.47
CA PRO A 120 -8.44 2.75 -15.32
C PRO A 120 -8.53 1.83 -16.56
N GLY A 121 -9.75 1.56 -17.01
CA GLY A 121 -10.05 0.93 -18.30
C GLY A 121 -10.16 -0.59 -18.25
N LEU A 122 -9.06 -1.28 -17.92
CA LEU A 122 -8.95 -2.75 -17.96
C LEU A 122 -8.92 -3.39 -16.56
N SER A 123 -9.37 -2.68 -15.54
CA SER A 123 -9.42 -3.22 -14.17
C SER A 123 -10.42 -4.37 -14.08
N VAL A 124 -10.04 -5.46 -13.42
CA VAL A 124 -10.74 -6.76 -13.46
C VAL A 124 -12.19 -6.70 -12.96
N CYS A 125 -12.47 -5.90 -11.94
CA CYS A 125 -13.81 -5.63 -11.43
C CYS A 125 -14.48 -4.39 -12.02
N GLY A 126 -13.75 -3.61 -12.83
CA GLY A 126 -14.26 -2.38 -13.44
C GLY A 126 -14.35 -1.16 -12.51
N PHE A 127 -13.84 -1.20 -11.27
CA PHE A 127 -13.90 -0.04 -10.35
C PHE A 127 -12.74 0.95 -10.52
N GLY A 128 -11.80 0.67 -11.43
CA GLY A 128 -10.80 1.63 -11.89
C GLY A 128 -9.66 1.91 -10.90
N SER A 129 -9.53 1.11 -9.85
CA SER A 129 -8.45 1.21 -8.85
C SER A 129 -8.32 -0.06 -8.03
N ASN A 130 -7.12 -0.32 -7.54
CA ASN A 130 -6.80 -1.52 -6.77
C ASN A 130 -5.80 -1.15 -5.64
N THR A 131 -5.48 -2.08 -4.76
CA THR A 131 -4.61 -1.90 -3.60
C THR A 131 -3.44 -2.89 -3.61
N SER A 132 -2.34 -2.54 -2.96
CA SER A 132 -1.22 -3.47 -2.69
C SER A 132 -1.54 -4.40 -1.51
N ALA A 133 -0.65 -5.33 -1.18
CA ALA A 133 -0.62 -5.90 0.16
C ALA A 133 -0.38 -4.80 1.22
N ALA A 134 -0.85 -5.02 2.45
CA ALA A 134 -0.55 -4.14 3.56
C ALA A 134 0.69 -4.60 4.33
N LEU A 135 1.41 -3.64 4.89
CA LEU A 135 2.62 -3.85 5.68
C LEU A 135 2.46 -3.21 7.05
N ARG A 136 2.71 -3.97 8.11
CA ARG A 136 2.84 -3.44 9.47
C ARG A 136 4.26 -2.91 9.66
N VAL A 137 4.37 -1.72 10.23
CA VAL A 137 5.63 -1.15 10.71
C VAL A 137 5.46 -0.77 12.17
N ASP A 138 6.40 -1.23 12.99
CA ASP A 138 6.52 -0.88 14.40
C ASP A 138 7.64 0.16 14.52
N PHE A 139 7.30 1.38 14.92
CA PHE A 139 8.24 2.48 15.03
C PHE A 139 9.03 2.37 16.33
N SER A 140 10.35 2.54 16.24
CA SER A 140 11.25 2.59 17.40
C SER A 140 11.71 4.01 17.68
N GLU A 141 12.37 4.22 18.82
CA GLU A 141 13.25 5.38 19.00
C GLU A 141 14.29 5.44 17.88
#